data_AF-A0A382W4M8-F1
#
_entry.id   AF-A0A382W4M8-F1
#
_cell.length_a   1.000
_cell.length_b   1.000
_cell.length_c   1.000
_cell.angle_alpha   90.00
_cell.angle_beta   90.00
_cell.angle_gamma   90.00
#
_symmetry.space_group_name_H-M   'P 1'
#
loop_
_entity.id
_entity.type
_entity.pdbx_description
1 polymer ?
#
loop_
_entity_poly.entity_id
_entity_poly.type
_entity_poly.pdbx_seq_one_letter_code
_entity_poly.pdbx_strand_id
1 'polypeptide(L)'
;ARFSDRLGGLICWNCRSQAIHSISISLESINLLKTLQQADISSPYYVQVSQQNHQELKMVLSSLIACQTQRQIKSLQFIENLK
;
A
#
# COMPACT_ATOMS: atom_id res chain seq x y z
N ALA A 1 -12.14 -3.10 -1.49
CA ALA A 1 -11.84 -2.49 -2.82
C ALA A 1 -10.65 -3.20 -3.45
N ARG A 2 -10.15 -2.74 -4.61
CA ARG A 2 -8.88 -3.24 -5.17
C ARG A 2 -7.99 -2.07 -5.56
N PHE A 3 -6.68 -2.25 -5.42
CA PHE A 3 -5.64 -1.32 -5.80
C PHE A 3 -4.82 -1.90 -6.95
N SER A 4 -4.45 -1.08 -7.94
CA SER A 4 -3.50 -1.43 -8.99
C SER A 4 -2.54 -0.27 -9.19
N ASP A 5 -1.26 -0.55 -9.00
CA ASP A 5 -0.16 0.38 -9.29
C ASP A 5 -0.11 0.76 -10.77
N ARG A 6 -0.31 -0.20 -11.68
CA ARG A 6 -0.31 0.02 -13.14
C ARG A 6 -1.47 0.88 -13.64
N LEU A 7 -2.63 0.81 -12.99
CA LEU A 7 -3.79 1.62 -13.33
C LEU A 7 -3.90 2.88 -12.46
N GLY A 8 -2.87 3.19 -11.68
CA GLY A 8 -2.74 4.46 -10.97
C GLY A 8 -3.51 4.56 -9.64
N GLY A 9 -4.00 3.45 -9.08
CA GLY A 9 -4.59 3.47 -7.73
C GLY A 9 -5.77 2.52 -7.51
N LEU A 10 -6.78 3.00 -6.79
CA LEU A 10 -8.00 2.24 -6.52
C LEU A 10 -8.82 2.07 -7.79
N ILE A 11 -9.28 0.85 -8.04
CA ILE A 11 -10.01 0.49 -9.26
C ILE A 11 -11.47 0.15 -8.96
N CYS A 12 -12.36 0.60 -9.86
CA CYS A 12 -13.78 0.27 -9.82
C CYS A 12 -14.02 -1.18 -10.28
N TRP A 13 -15.25 -1.67 -10.13
CA TRP A 13 -15.60 -3.06 -10.49
C TRP A 13 -15.32 -3.38 -11.97
N ASN A 14 -15.61 -2.42 -12.87
CA ASN A 14 -15.40 -2.59 -14.31
C ASN A 14 -13.93 -2.70 -14.68
N CYS A 15 -13.03 -2.04 -13.93
CA CYS A 15 -11.60 -2.09 -14.17
C CYS A 15 -10.92 -3.34 -13.59
N ARG A 16 -11.63 -4.16 -12.79
CA ARG A 16 -11.03 -5.33 -12.13
C ARG A 16 -10.56 -6.41 -13.09
N SER A 17 -11.31 -6.64 -14.16
CA SER A 17 -10.97 -7.65 -15.17
C SER A 17 -9.65 -7.33 -15.89
N GLN A 18 -9.27 -6.05 -15.95
CA GLN A 18 -8.05 -5.57 -16.58
C GLN A 18 -6.83 -5.60 -15.63
N ALA A 19 -7.07 -5.78 -14.33
CA ALA A 19 -6.07 -5.63 -13.29
C ALA A 19 -5.76 -6.96 -12.60
N ILE A 20 -5.17 -7.90 -13.35
CA ILE A 20 -4.84 -9.26 -12.89
C ILE A 20 -3.97 -9.23 -11.62
N HIS A 21 -3.06 -8.26 -11.51
CA HIS A 21 -2.15 -8.08 -10.37
C HIS A 21 -2.66 -7.07 -9.33
N SER A 22 -3.95 -6.77 -9.32
CA SER A 22 -4.50 -5.85 -8.33
C SER A 22 -4.48 -6.46 -6.93
N ILE A 23 -4.21 -5.64 -5.92
CA ILE A 23 -4.16 -6.00 -4.51
C ILE A 23 -5.54 -5.78 -3.90
N SER A 24 -6.05 -6.74 -3.13
CA SER A 24 -7.25 -6.52 -2.32
C SER A 24 -6.93 -5.60 -1.16
N ILE A 25 -7.76 -4.59 -0.93
CA ILE A 25 -7.58 -3.64 0.18
C ILE A 25 -8.93 -3.37 0.83
N SER A 26 -8.95 -3.40 2.16
CA SER A 26 -10.12 -3.10 2.98
C SER A 26 -10.46 -1.61 2.96
N LEU A 27 -11.67 -1.26 3.40
CA LEU A 27 -12.07 0.15 3.48
C LEU A 27 -11.32 0.85 4.63
N GLU A 28 -11.09 0.12 5.71
CA GLU A 28 -10.33 0.51 6.89
C GLU A 28 -8.90 0.91 6.50
N SER A 29 -8.21 0.08 5.72
CA SER A 29 -6.88 0.40 5.18
C SER A 29 -6.87 1.63 4.27
N ILE A 30 -7.90 1.81 3.44
CA ILE A 30 -8.03 3.01 2.60
C ILE A 30 -8.18 4.26 3.47
N ASN A 31 -9.02 4.19 4.50
CA ASN A 31 -9.23 5.32 5.40
C ASN A 31 -7.96 5.64 6.18
N LEU A 32 -7.22 4.62 6.63
CA LEU A 32 -5.92 4.80 7.25
C LEU A 32 -4.92 5.50 6.31
N LEU A 33 -4.83 5.10 5.04
CA LEU A 33 -3.98 5.76 4.06
C LEU A 33 -4.33 7.24 3.88
N LYS A 34 -5.63 7.58 3.84
CA LYS A 34 -6.08 8.98 3.76
C LYS A 34 -5.67 9.77 5.00
N THR A 35 -5.82 9.18 6.20
CA THR A 35 -5.37 9.81 7.44
C THR A 35 -3.87 10.05 7.43
N LEU A 36 -3.08 9.06 7.01
CA LEU A 36 -1.62 9.19 6.89
C LEU A 36 -1.20 10.26 5.88
N GLN A 37 -1.95 10.44 4.79
CA GLN A 37 -1.67 11.49 3.80
C GLN A 37 -1.86 12.91 4.37
N GLN A 38 -2.75 13.07 5.35
CA GLN A 38 -3.06 14.35 6.00
C GLN A 38 -2.26 14.56 7.28
N ALA A 39 -1.66 13.49 7.82
CA ALA A 39 -0.90 13.51 9.04
C ALA A 39 0.46 14.20 8.86
N ASP A 40 0.86 15.00 9.85
CA ASP A 40 2.22 15.54 9.91
C ASP A 40 3.20 14.44 10.37
N ILE A 41 4.04 13.98 9.45
CA ILE A 41 5.08 12.96 9.71
C ILE A 41 6.01 13.35 10.87
N SER A 42 6.13 14.64 11.17
CA SER A 42 6.96 15.17 12.27
C SER A 42 6.34 14.94 13.66
N SER A 43 5.04 14.64 13.72
CA SER A 43 4.34 14.33 14.96
C SER A 43 4.44 12.83 15.25
N PRO A 44 4.75 12.41 16.50
CA PRO A 44 4.78 11.00 16.87
C PRO A 44 3.37 10.41 16.82
N TYR A 45 2.99 9.91 15.65
CA TYR A 45 1.75 9.21 15.43
C TYR A 45 1.83 7.79 16.02
N TYR A 46 1.34 7.62 17.24
CA TYR A 46 1.01 6.30 17.79
C TYR A 46 -0.30 5.80 17.15
N VAL A 47 -0.28 5.56 15.84
CA VAL A 47 -1.43 4.92 15.18
C VAL A 47 -1.34 3.43 15.44
N GLN A 48 -2.20 2.94 16.34
CA GLN A 48 -2.41 1.51 16.50
C GLN A 48 -3.08 0.97 15.24
N VAL A 49 -2.30 0.27 14.42
CA VAL A 49 -2.79 -0.37 13.20
C VAL A 49 -3.03 -1.86 13.46
N SER A 50 -4.13 -2.38 12.95
CA SER A 50 -4.36 -3.82 12.96
C SER A 50 -3.29 -4.54 12.11
N GLN A 51 -3.04 -5.81 12.40
CA GLN A 51 -2.12 -6.62 11.61
C GLN A 51 -2.55 -6.70 10.14
N GLN A 52 -3.86 -6.77 9.87
CA GLN A 52 -4.41 -6.73 8.52
C GLN A 52 -4.07 -5.41 7.82
N ASN A 53 -4.33 -4.27 8.47
CA ASN A 53 -4.04 -2.96 7.88
C ASN A 53 -2.55 -2.82 7.59
N HIS A 54 -1.71 -3.25 8.52
CA HIS A 54 -0.26 -3.26 8.33
C HIS A 54 0.15 -4.06 7.09
N GLN A 55 -0.37 -5.29 6.93
CA GLN A 55 -0.08 -6.14 5.76
C GLN A 55 -0.59 -5.51 4.45
N GLU A 56 -1.84 -5.03 4.42
CA GLU A 56 -2.44 -4.41 3.24
C GLU A 56 -1.69 -3.14 2.81
N LEU A 57 -1.38 -2.25 3.75
CA LEU A 57 -0.62 -1.02 3.48
C LEU A 57 0.79 -1.36 3.00
N LYS A 58 1.48 -2.32 3.64
CA LYS A 58 2.81 -2.75 3.22
C LYS A 58 2.80 -3.24 1.77
N MET A 59 1.83 -4.08 1.39
CA MET A 59 1.72 -4.58 0.02
C MET A 59 1.46 -3.44 -0.97
N VAL A 60 0.50 -2.55 -0.68
CA VAL A 60 0.13 -1.43 -1.55
C VAL A 60 1.28 -0.44 -1.72
N LEU A 61 1.91 -0.01 -0.62
CA LEU A 61 3.01 0.96 -0.66
C LEU A 61 4.24 0.36 -1.34
N SER A 62 4.59 -0.89 -1.08
CA SER A 62 5.72 -1.56 -1.75
C SER A 62 5.49 -1.67 -3.26
N SER A 63 4.28 -2.04 -3.69
CA SER A 63 3.90 -2.10 -5.11
C SER A 63 3.95 -0.71 -5.74
N LEU A 64 3.42 0.31 -5.08
CA LEU A 64 3.44 1.69 -5.57
C LEU A 64 4.87 2.22 -5.73
N ILE A 65 5.72 2.04 -4.71
CA ILE A 65 7.13 2.48 -4.75
C ILE A 65 7.86 1.76 -5.87
N ALA A 66 7.70 0.44 -6.00
CA ALA A 66 8.36 -0.32 -7.07
C ALA A 66 7.91 0.15 -8.47
N CYS A 67 6.62 0.43 -8.62
CA CYS A 67 6.05 0.93 -9.88
C CYS A 67 6.57 2.34 -10.22
N GLN A 68 6.49 3.28 -9.27
CA GLN A 68 6.91 4.67 -9.49
C GLN A 68 8.41 4.82 -9.69
N THR A 69 9.21 4.07 -8.95
CA THR A 69 10.67 4.10 -9.09
C THR A 69 11.18 3.26 -10.27
N GLN A 70 10.30 2.44 -10.88
CA GLN A 70 10.65 1.43 -11.87
C GLN A 70 11.79 0.50 -11.42
N ARG A 71 11.94 0.33 -10.11
CA ARG A 71 13.04 -0.43 -9.49
C ARG A 71 12.49 -1.27 -8.35
N GLN A 72 12.96 -2.51 -8.26
CA GLN A 72 12.79 -3.28 -7.04
C GLN A 72 13.87 -2.88 -6.04
N ILE A 73 13.46 -2.25 -4.93
CA ILE A 73 14.36 -1.86 -3.86
C ILE A 73 14.69 -3.09 -3.02
N LYS A 74 15.71 -3.85 -3.45
CA LYS A 74 16.15 -5.08 -2.80
C LYS A 74 16.65 -4.87 -1.36
N SER A 75 17.12 -3.67 -1.02
CA SER A 75 17.57 -3.34 0.33
C SER A 75 16.43 -3.37 1.36
N LEU A 76 15.21 -2.97 0.97
CA LEU A 76 14.03 -3.07 1.84
C LEU A 76 13.69 -4.54 2.13
N GLN A 77 13.62 -5.37 1.09
CA GLN A 77 13.40 -6.81 1.25
C GLN A 77 14.51 -7.47 2.09
N PHE A 78 15.76 -7.04 1.92
CA PHE A 78 16.87 -7.52 2.72
C PHE A 78 16.70 -7.19 4.20
N ILE A 79 16.40 -5.93 4.54
CA ILE A 79 16.20 -5.50 5.94
C ILE A 79 15.07 -6.28 6.60
N GLU A 80 13.96 -6.51 5.88
CA GLU A 80 12.83 -7.29 6.39
C GLU A 80 13.14 -8.76 6.67
N ASN A 81 14.20 -9.30 6.06
CA ASN A 81 14.64 -10.68 6.24
C ASN A 81 15.82 -10.80 7.24
N LEU A 82 16.32 -9.69 7.78
CA LEU A 82 17.30 -9.73 8.87
C LEU A 82 16.61 -10.27 10.13
N LYS A 83 17.23 -11.29 10.74
CA LYS A 83 16.81 -11.89 12.00
C LYS A 83 17.45 -11.18 13.18
#